data_AF-A0A256XDY6-F1
#
_entry.id   AF-A0A256XDY6-F1
#
_cell.length_a   1.000
_cell.length_b   1.000
_cell.length_c   1.000
_cell.angle_alpha   90.00
_cell.angle_beta   90.00
_cell.angle_gamma   90.00
#
_symmetry.space_group_name_H-M   'P 1'
#
loop_
_entity.id
_entity.type
_entity.pdbx_description
1 polymer ?
#
loop_
_entity_poly.entity_id
_entity_poly.type
_entity_poly.pdbx_seq_one_letter_code
_entity_poly.pdbx_strand_id
1 'polypeptide(L)'
;MVEHKIFTKMTGFHRLESLWRIEYRAKTLEPLLTQPATEEAKEEISEILGKVLAKTELDAVPLVIGNRAVITGNAVKGVFRHLISAQLTAAGVPVCVQKVKLGEGDRVPEGRLNQCPPNNPCFVCTWFGTASRQGALYFSLLTSVKNIDEILAEEPIPMIAVKDEHRTVAKRAFLLLAPVKSGVEFTGWITGENLSEEIIGAIKEVQDMSEKGFIQFGGFKTRGMGSVKLEITRIEKYKTIPFTLEEIYEGEKLKNFLEKCQKEYHKLLERGKNG
;
A
#
# COMPACT_ATOMS: atom_id res chain seq x y z
N MET A 1 -19.41 34.04 5.18
CA MET A 1 -18.64 32.88 5.65
C MET A 1 -17.87 32.34 4.46
N VAL A 2 -16.56 32.52 4.44
CA VAL A 2 -15.70 32.03 3.36
C VAL A 2 -15.38 30.58 3.67
N GLU A 3 -15.88 29.64 2.89
CA GLU A 3 -15.40 28.25 2.92
C GLU A 3 -13.91 28.26 2.58
N HIS A 4 -13.05 28.17 3.60
CA HIS A 4 -11.62 27.95 3.38
C HIS A 4 -11.44 26.55 2.81
N LYS A 5 -11.30 26.46 1.48
CA LYS A 5 -11.03 25.20 0.79
C LYS A 5 -9.67 24.66 1.25
N ILE A 6 -9.73 23.59 2.05
CA ILE A 6 -8.57 22.88 2.63
C ILE A 6 -7.64 22.32 1.54
N PHE A 7 -8.22 21.91 0.39
CA PHE A 7 -7.54 21.56 -0.85
C PHE A 7 -8.56 21.63 -2.01
N THR A 8 -8.10 21.64 -3.26
CA THR A 8 -9.00 21.62 -4.42
C THR A 8 -9.56 20.21 -4.64
N LYS A 9 -10.82 20.01 -4.27
CA LYS A 9 -11.56 18.76 -4.53
C LYS A 9 -11.79 18.57 -6.02
N MET A 10 -11.52 17.36 -6.53
CA MET A 10 -11.92 17.00 -7.90
C MET A 10 -13.43 16.76 -7.96
N THR A 11 -14.10 17.27 -8.98
CA THR A 11 -15.52 16.96 -9.26
C THR A 11 -15.67 15.52 -9.78
N GLY A 12 -16.85 14.91 -9.62
CA GLY A 12 -17.10 13.51 -10.04
C GLY A 12 -16.89 13.28 -11.53
N PHE A 13 -17.31 14.24 -12.35
CA PHE A 13 -16.89 14.41 -13.73
C PHE A 13 -15.95 15.60 -13.77
N HIS A 14 -14.64 15.33 -13.84
CA HIS A 14 -13.63 16.37 -13.91
C HIS A 14 -13.02 16.41 -15.30
N ARG A 15 -12.58 17.60 -15.72
CA ARG A 15 -11.79 17.73 -16.95
C ARG A 15 -10.43 17.11 -16.69
N LEU A 16 -10.02 16.19 -17.56
CA LEU A 16 -8.69 15.60 -17.49
C LEU A 16 -7.66 16.61 -18.02
N GLU A 17 -6.88 17.20 -17.12
CA GLU A 17 -5.89 18.24 -17.42
C GLU A 17 -4.47 17.68 -17.48
N SER A 18 -4.16 16.73 -16.59
CA SER A 18 -2.89 16.02 -16.58
C SER A 18 -3.06 14.56 -16.15
N LEU A 19 -2.19 13.71 -16.69
CA LEU A 19 -2.00 12.33 -16.26
C LEU A 19 -0.62 12.19 -15.66
N TRP A 20 -0.52 11.35 -14.63
CA TRP A 20 0.72 11.16 -13.89
C TRP A 20 1.06 9.67 -13.80
N ARG A 21 2.35 9.36 -13.86
CA ARG A 21 2.90 8.03 -13.60
C ARG A 21 4.05 8.16 -12.61
N ILE A 22 3.93 7.48 -11.48
CA ILE A 22 4.92 7.45 -10.39
C ILE A 22 5.46 6.03 -10.33
N GLU A 23 6.70 5.83 -10.77
CA GLU A 23 7.37 4.54 -10.69
C GLU A 23 8.07 4.40 -9.36
N TYR A 24 7.98 3.20 -8.78
CA TYR A 24 8.58 2.93 -7.48
C TYR A 24 8.98 1.47 -7.34
N ARG A 25 9.94 1.23 -6.45
CA ARG A 25 10.35 -0.10 -6.01
C ARG A 25 10.01 -0.31 -4.53
N ALA A 26 9.72 -1.55 -4.18
CA ALA A 26 9.61 -2.03 -2.82
C ALA A 26 10.66 -3.10 -2.58
N LYS A 27 11.52 -2.91 -1.58
CA LYS A 27 12.52 -3.87 -1.15
C LYS A 27 12.11 -4.48 0.18
N THR A 28 12.03 -5.80 0.27
CA THR A 28 11.71 -6.47 1.53
C THR A 28 12.83 -6.22 2.55
N LEU A 29 12.47 -5.75 3.74
CA LEU A 29 13.37 -5.65 4.89
C LEU A 29 13.29 -6.92 5.73
N GLU A 30 12.11 -7.51 5.79
CA GLU A 30 11.80 -8.78 6.46
C GLU A 30 11.18 -9.76 5.45
N PRO A 31 11.16 -11.08 5.74
CA PRO A 31 10.47 -12.04 4.90
C PRO A 31 9.01 -11.68 4.64
N LEU A 32 8.52 -11.92 3.42
CA LEU A 32 7.21 -11.46 2.96
C LEU A 32 6.32 -12.62 2.48
N LEU A 33 5.05 -12.59 2.87
CA LEU A 33 3.99 -13.51 2.39
C LEU A 33 2.77 -12.71 1.98
N THR A 34 2.31 -12.83 0.73
CA THR A 34 1.26 -11.93 0.21
C THR A 34 -0.19 -12.38 0.47
N GLN A 35 -0.45 -13.64 0.88
CA GLN A 35 -1.75 -14.27 1.27
C GLN A 35 -2.99 -14.05 0.35
N PRO A 36 -3.93 -15.03 0.21
CA PRO A 36 -3.80 -16.48 0.40
C PRO A 36 -3.47 -17.19 -0.92
N ALA A 37 -2.77 -18.31 -0.82
CA ALA A 37 -2.34 -19.15 -1.93
C ALA A 37 -3.42 -20.16 -2.32
N THR A 38 -3.55 -20.41 -3.62
CA THR A 38 -4.32 -21.56 -4.12
C THR A 38 -3.54 -22.85 -3.84
N GLU A 39 -4.19 -24.00 -3.90
CA GLU A 39 -3.49 -25.29 -3.69
C GLU A 39 -2.41 -25.51 -4.77
N GLU A 40 -2.67 -25.07 -6.00
CA GLU A 40 -1.70 -25.14 -7.10
C GLU A 40 -0.42 -24.35 -6.80
N ALA A 41 -0.55 -23.15 -6.22
CA ALA A 41 0.61 -22.33 -5.84
C ALA A 41 1.44 -22.98 -4.71
N LYS A 42 0.79 -23.72 -3.80
CA LYS A 42 1.49 -24.45 -2.73
C LYS A 42 2.25 -25.65 -3.30
N GLU A 43 1.66 -26.37 -4.25
CA GLU A 43 2.31 -27.50 -4.93
C GLU A 43 3.56 -27.04 -5.68
N GLU A 44 3.44 -26.02 -6.53
CA GLU A 44 4.57 -25.46 -7.30
C GLU A 44 5.73 -25.03 -6.39
N ILE A 45 5.43 -24.33 -5.29
CA ILE A 45 6.46 -23.88 -4.34
C ILE A 45 7.06 -25.04 -3.54
N SER A 46 6.27 -26.06 -3.23
CA SER A 46 6.78 -27.27 -2.56
C SER A 46 7.73 -28.06 -3.46
N GLU A 47 7.50 -28.06 -4.78
CA GLU A 47 8.42 -28.64 -5.76
C GLU A 47 9.73 -27.85 -5.85
N ILE A 48 9.66 -26.52 -5.90
CA ILE A 48 10.84 -25.64 -5.92
C ILE A 48 11.72 -25.85 -4.68
N LEU A 49 11.11 -26.03 -3.51
CA LEU A 49 11.84 -26.24 -2.25
C LEU A 49 12.38 -27.65 -2.04
N GLY A 50 12.11 -28.59 -2.96
CA GLY A 50 12.75 -29.91 -2.92
C GLY A 50 12.33 -30.80 -1.74
N LYS A 51 11.02 -30.97 -1.51
CA LYS A 51 10.31 -32.05 -0.76
C LYS A 51 10.85 -32.60 0.59
N VAL A 52 11.84 -32.01 1.25
CA VAL A 52 12.18 -32.36 2.65
C VAL A 52 11.54 -31.35 3.60
N LEU A 53 10.22 -31.47 3.77
CA LEU A 53 9.45 -30.61 4.68
C LEU A 53 9.09 -31.38 5.95
N ALA A 54 9.10 -30.70 7.10
CA ALA A 54 8.66 -31.25 8.39
C ALA A 54 7.14 -31.58 8.42
N LYS A 55 6.40 -31.10 7.42
CA LYS A 55 4.98 -31.35 7.17
C LYS A 55 4.79 -31.58 5.68
N THR A 56 3.85 -32.43 5.29
CA THR A 56 3.56 -32.77 3.89
C THR A 56 3.14 -31.59 3.02
N GLU A 57 2.63 -30.50 3.62
CA GLU A 57 2.06 -29.36 2.91
C GLU A 57 2.43 -28.03 3.57
N LEU A 58 2.62 -26.99 2.74
CA LEU A 58 2.82 -25.60 3.15
C LEU A 58 1.48 -24.93 3.50
N ASP A 59 1.44 -24.20 4.61
CA ASP A 59 0.24 -23.49 5.06
C ASP A 59 0.08 -22.12 4.41
N ALA A 60 1.19 -21.46 4.07
CA ALA A 60 1.18 -20.21 3.35
C ALA A 60 2.38 -20.05 2.44
N VAL A 61 2.12 -19.62 1.21
CA VAL A 61 3.11 -19.29 0.21
C VAL A 61 2.79 -17.91 -0.40
N PRO A 62 3.71 -17.27 -1.12
CA PRO A 62 3.47 -15.99 -1.77
C PRO A 62 2.50 -16.18 -2.94
N LEU A 63 1.78 -15.12 -3.29
CA LEU A 63 1.05 -15.06 -4.55
C LEU A 63 2.06 -15.01 -5.71
N VAL A 64 1.96 -15.95 -6.63
CA VAL A 64 2.79 -16.06 -7.83
C VAL A 64 1.93 -15.86 -9.07
N ILE A 65 2.41 -15.07 -10.03
CA ILE A 65 1.79 -14.92 -11.35
C ILE A 65 2.88 -15.13 -12.40
N GLY A 66 2.70 -16.13 -13.25
CA GLY A 66 3.80 -16.63 -14.08
C GLY A 66 4.90 -17.19 -13.19
N ASN A 67 6.13 -16.70 -13.33
CA ASN A 67 7.27 -17.15 -12.52
C ASN A 67 7.74 -16.09 -11.49
N ARG A 68 6.85 -15.18 -11.08
CA ARG A 68 7.20 -14.02 -10.24
C ARG A 68 6.27 -13.86 -9.06
N ALA A 69 6.84 -13.51 -7.91
CA ALA A 69 6.05 -13.13 -6.75
C ALA A 69 5.37 -11.78 -7.00
N VAL A 70 4.13 -11.65 -6.52
CA VAL A 70 3.31 -10.46 -6.73
C VAL A 70 2.72 -9.94 -5.42
N ILE A 71 2.80 -8.61 -5.24
CA ILE A 71 2.02 -7.86 -4.26
C ILE A 71 0.89 -7.16 -5.00
N THR A 72 -0.35 -7.37 -4.58
CA THR A 72 -1.51 -6.82 -5.30
C THR A 72 -1.61 -5.30 -5.12
N GLY A 73 -2.02 -4.60 -6.18
CA GLY A 73 -2.21 -3.14 -6.13
C GLY A 73 -3.24 -2.73 -5.07
N ASN A 74 -4.26 -3.56 -4.82
CA ASN A 74 -5.24 -3.33 -3.74
C ASN A 74 -4.62 -3.40 -2.34
N ALA A 75 -3.68 -4.33 -2.10
CA ALA A 75 -2.96 -4.41 -0.83
C ALA A 75 -2.12 -3.14 -0.61
N VAL A 76 -1.39 -2.71 -1.63
CA VAL A 76 -0.56 -1.50 -1.56
C VAL A 76 -1.42 -0.26 -1.39
N LYS A 77 -2.45 -0.09 -2.21
CA LYS A 77 -3.44 0.98 -2.11
C LYS A 77 -4.07 1.03 -0.72
N GLY A 78 -4.39 -0.12 -0.13
CA GLY A 78 -4.96 -0.25 1.21
C GLY A 78 -4.05 0.32 2.30
N VAL A 79 -2.76 0.00 2.25
CA VAL A 79 -1.75 0.51 3.19
C VAL A 79 -1.56 2.02 3.05
N PHE A 80 -1.36 2.52 1.83
CA PHE A 80 -1.24 3.95 1.56
C PHE A 80 -2.46 4.72 2.06
N ARG A 81 -3.67 4.23 1.70
CA ARG A 81 -4.92 4.82 2.15
C ARG A 81 -4.99 4.85 3.68
N HIS A 82 -4.67 3.75 4.35
CA HIS A 82 -4.76 3.65 5.81
C HIS A 82 -3.84 4.66 6.51
N LEU A 83 -2.58 4.74 6.11
CA LEU A 83 -1.58 5.59 6.74
C LEU A 83 -1.87 7.08 6.53
N ILE A 84 -2.14 7.48 5.28
CA ILE A 84 -2.51 8.86 4.96
C ILE A 84 -3.79 9.25 5.70
N SER A 85 -4.78 8.34 5.77
CA SER A 85 -5.98 8.56 6.57
C SER A 85 -5.66 8.76 8.05
N ALA A 86 -4.75 7.97 8.62
CA ALA A 86 -4.37 8.05 10.03
C ALA A 86 -3.65 9.37 10.34
N GLN A 87 -2.69 9.77 9.51
CA GLN A 87 -1.98 11.05 9.66
C GLN A 87 -2.92 12.25 9.61
N LEU A 88 -3.80 12.29 8.61
CA LEU A 88 -4.77 13.38 8.45
C LEU A 88 -5.70 13.48 9.67
N THR A 89 -6.20 12.35 10.17
CA THR A 89 -7.04 12.34 11.39
C THR A 89 -6.26 12.79 12.62
N ALA A 90 -5.03 12.32 12.82
CA ALA A 90 -4.18 12.77 13.91
C ALA A 90 -3.88 14.28 13.83
N ALA A 91 -3.83 14.82 12.61
CA ALA A 91 -3.64 16.24 12.35
C ALA A 91 -4.94 17.06 12.41
N GLY A 92 -6.09 16.48 12.80
CA GLY A 92 -7.38 17.20 12.86
C GLY A 92 -8.05 17.43 11.50
N VAL A 93 -7.47 16.95 10.40
CA VAL A 93 -8.07 17.07 9.07
C VAL A 93 -9.23 16.08 8.95
N PRO A 94 -10.47 16.53 8.62
CA PRO A 94 -11.61 15.64 8.57
C PRO A 94 -11.49 14.58 7.46
N VAL A 95 -11.50 13.31 7.86
CA VAL A 95 -11.48 12.15 6.95
C VAL A 95 -12.61 11.20 7.31
N CYS A 96 -13.36 10.75 6.30
CA CYS A 96 -14.46 9.83 6.54
C CYS A 96 -14.01 8.36 6.68
N VAL A 97 -14.82 7.56 7.35
CA VAL A 97 -14.73 6.09 7.33
C VAL A 97 -15.77 5.53 6.36
N GLN A 98 -15.39 4.51 5.59
CA GLN A 98 -16.32 3.81 4.70
C GLN A 98 -17.23 2.89 5.52
N LYS A 99 -18.54 2.91 5.29
CA LYS A 99 -19.49 2.08 6.04
C LYS A 99 -19.17 0.59 5.99
N VAL A 100 -18.67 0.09 4.86
CA VAL A 100 -18.25 -1.31 4.68
C VAL A 100 -17.09 -1.75 5.58
N LYS A 101 -16.40 -0.80 6.24
CA LYS A 101 -15.34 -1.07 7.21
C LYS A 101 -15.81 -1.01 8.66
N LEU A 102 -17.07 -0.63 8.89
CA LEU A 102 -17.71 -0.65 10.19
C LEU A 102 -18.51 -1.95 10.30
N GLY A 103 -18.36 -2.67 11.41
CA GLY A 103 -19.21 -3.79 11.75
C GLY A 103 -20.65 -3.32 12.01
N GLU A 104 -21.57 -4.29 12.05
CA GLU A 104 -22.96 -4.00 12.39
C GLU A 104 -23.05 -3.45 13.82
N GLY A 105 -23.56 -2.23 13.98
CA GLY A 105 -23.64 -1.52 15.26
C GLY A 105 -22.39 -0.71 15.65
N ASP A 106 -21.31 -0.77 14.87
CA ASP A 106 -20.11 0.02 15.16
C ASP A 106 -20.36 1.52 14.97
N ARG A 107 -19.86 2.30 15.92
CA ARG A 107 -19.85 3.77 15.82
C ARG A 107 -18.67 4.23 14.97
N VAL A 108 -18.81 5.40 14.35
CA VAL A 108 -17.69 6.05 13.68
C VAL A 108 -16.60 6.34 14.72
N PRO A 109 -15.33 5.96 14.47
CA PRO A 109 -14.23 6.25 15.38
C PRO A 109 -14.09 7.75 15.65
N GLU A 110 -13.58 8.10 16.83
CA GLU A 110 -13.30 9.48 17.21
C GLU A 110 -12.35 10.16 16.20
N GLY A 111 -12.58 11.44 15.90
CA GLY A 111 -11.81 12.20 14.90
C GLY A 111 -12.09 11.83 13.44
N ARG A 112 -13.06 10.93 13.17
CA ARG A 112 -13.50 10.57 11.82
C ARG A 112 -14.89 11.06 11.52
N LEU A 113 -15.15 11.29 10.23
CA LEU A 113 -16.49 11.59 9.73
C LEU A 113 -17.22 10.33 9.27
N ASN A 114 -18.55 10.42 9.24
CA ASN A 114 -19.36 9.49 8.46
C ASN A 114 -18.95 9.49 6.98
N GLN A 115 -19.20 8.38 6.27
CA GLN A 115 -18.88 8.22 4.85
C GLN A 115 -19.32 9.45 4.03
N CYS A 116 -18.37 10.08 3.35
CA CYS A 116 -18.65 11.26 2.54
C CYS A 116 -19.57 10.91 1.34
N PRO A 117 -20.45 11.83 0.93
CA PRO A 117 -21.24 11.63 -0.28
C PRO A 117 -20.34 11.75 -1.53
N PRO A 118 -20.71 11.10 -2.66
CA PRO A 118 -19.88 11.08 -3.88
C PRO A 118 -19.51 12.46 -4.44
N ASN A 119 -20.41 13.43 -4.29
CA ASN A 119 -20.25 14.81 -4.77
C ASN A 119 -19.38 15.68 -3.85
N ASN A 120 -19.07 15.23 -2.63
CA ASN A 120 -18.26 15.99 -1.68
C ASN A 120 -17.25 15.08 -0.96
N PRO A 121 -16.29 14.48 -1.68
CA PRO A 121 -15.30 13.59 -1.07
C PRO A 121 -14.33 14.37 -0.16
N CYS A 122 -13.91 13.72 0.93
CA CYS A 122 -12.73 14.17 1.69
C CYS A 122 -11.44 13.94 0.90
N PHE A 123 -10.30 14.48 1.37
CA PHE A 123 -8.99 14.35 0.72
C PHE A 123 -8.68 12.90 0.32
N VAL A 124 -8.78 11.96 1.26
CA VAL A 124 -8.51 10.54 1.01
C VAL A 124 -9.46 9.96 -0.04
N CYS A 125 -10.74 10.32 0.00
CA CYS A 125 -11.73 9.78 -0.91
C CYS A 125 -11.62 10.34 -2.33
N THR A 126 -11.07 11.53 -2.51
CA THR A 126 -10.73 12.06 -3.84
C THR A 126 -9.72 11.15 -4.54
N TRP A 127 -8.68 10.74 -3.83
CA TRP A 127 -7.57 9.98 -4.42
C TRP A 127 -7.82 8.47 -4.43
N PHE A 128 -8.31 7.92 -3.32
CA PHE A 128 -8.47 6.47 -3.14
C PHE A 128 -9.87 5.96 -3.48
N GLY A 129 -10.86 6.85 -3.59
CA GLY A 129 -12.26 6.53 -3.91
C GLY A 129 -13.13 6.18 -2.70
N THR A 130 -14.41 5.99 -2.97
CA THR A 130 -15.46 5.51 -2.05
C THR A 130 -16.21 4.34 -2.70
N ALA A 131 -17.17 3.74 -1.99
CA ALA A 131 -18.01 2.69 -2.57
C ALA A 131 -18.81 3.16 -3.80
N SER A 132 -19.12 4.45 -3.89
CA SER A 132 -19.97 5.05 -4.92
C SER A 132 -19.23 6.07 -5.81
N ARG A 133 -17.89 6.10 -5.74
CA ARG A 133 -17.05 6.97 -6.56
C ARG A 133 -15.64 6.43 -6.73
N GLN A 134 -15.18 6.36 -7.98
CA GLN A 134 -13.81 6.03 -8.34
C GLN A 134 -12.84 7.13 -7.87
N GLY A 135 -11.71 6.71 -7.31
CA GLY A 135 -10.63 7.63 -6.93
C GLY A 135 -9.69 7.88 -8.10
N ALA A 136 -8.94 8.98 -8.04
CA ALA A 136 -7.99 9.38 -9.07
C ALA A 136 -6.61 8.70 -9.00
N LEU A 137 -6.37 7.78 -8.06
CA LEU A 137 -5.15 6.98 -7.96
C LEU A 137 -5.38 5.48 -8.22
N TYR A 138 -4.50 4.94 -9.06
CA TYR A 138 -4.48 3.54 -9.47
C TYR A 138 -3.12 2.93 -9.18
N PHE A 139 -3.11 1.76 -8.54
CA PHE A 139 -1.88 1.07 -8.13
C PHE A 139 -1.73 -0.18 -9.00
N SER A 140 -0.58 -0.33 -9.66
CA SER A 140 -0.26 -1.57 -10.38
C SER A 140 -0.04 -2.72 -9.41
N LEU A 141 0.04 -3.93 -9.94
CA LEU A 141 0.72 -5.02 -9.25
C LEU A 141 2.19 -4.64 -9.06
N LEU A 142 2.78 -5.03 -7.92
CA LEU A 142 4.23 -5.00 -7.76
C LEU A 142 4.74 -6.41 -8.05
N THR A 143 5.67 -6.51 -8.98
CA THR A 143 6.22 -7.79 -9.43
C THR A 143 7.66 -7.92 -9.01
N SER A 144 8.08 -9.09 -8.53
CA SER A 144 9.48 -9.34 -8.21
C SER A 144 10.35 -9.16 -9.46
N VAL A 145 11.53 -8.56 -9.27
CA VAL A 145 12.50 -8.37 -10.35
C VAL A 145 13.05 -9.73 -10.80
N LYS A 146 13.31 -10.60 -9.83
CA LYS A 146 13.80 -11.97 -10.02
C LYS A 146 12.66 -12.98 -10.00
N ASN A 147 12.94 -14.17 -10.52
CA ASN A 147 12.00 -15.29 -10.52
C ASN A 147 11.82 -15.87 -9.10
N ILE A 148 10.70 -16.57 -8.88
CA ILE A 148 10.30 -17.09 -7.56
C ILE A 148 11.36 -18.03 -6.94
N ASP A 149 12.00 -18.87 -7.75
CA ASP A 149 13.05 -19.81 -7.35
C ASP A 149 14.29 -19.12 -6.76
N GLU A 150 14.61 -17.91 -7.22
CA GLU A 150 15.75 -17.13 -6.70
C GLU A 150 15.43 -16.37 -5.40
N ILE A 151 14.15 -16.18 -5.08
CA ILE A 151 13.70 -15.25 -4.04
C ILE A 151 12.97 -15.90 -2.87
N LEU A 152 12.61 -17.17 -2.96
CA LEU A 152 12.09 -17.91 -1.81
C LEU A 152 13.15 -18.02 -0.71
N ALA A 153 12.68 -18.09 0.53
CA ALA A 153 13.52 -18.54 1.63
C ALA A 153 13.94 -19.99 1.40
N GLU A 154 15.20 -20.31 1.71
CA GLU A 154 15.78 -21.65 1.49
C GLU A 154 15.03 -22.73 2.29
N GLU A 155 14.63 -22.40 3.51
CA GLU A 155 13.83 -23.27 4.36
C GLU A 155 12.51 -22.59 4.74
N PRO A 156 11.39 -23.34 4.74
CA PRO A 156 10.15 -22.84 5.30
C PRO A 156 10.25 -22.52 6.78
N ILE A 157 9.61 -21.44 7.19
CA ILE A 157 9.59 -20.98 8.57
C ILE A 157 8.45 -21.68 9.32
N PRO A 158 8.76 -22.53 10.33
CA PRO A 158 7.74 -23.07 11.21
C PRO A 158 7.23 -21.99 12.16
N MET A 159 5.92 -21.90 12.34
CA MET A 159 5.28 -21.04 13.33
C MET A 159 4.42 -21.85 14.28
N ILE A 160 4.62 -21.63 15.58
CA ILE A 160 3.84 -22.27 16.64
C ILE A 160 2.90 -21.26 17.29
N ALA A 161 1.60 -21.52 17.29
CA ALA A 161 0.63 -20.81 18.11
C ALA A 161 0.43 -21.55 19.45
N VAL A 162 0.94 -20.98 20.54
CA VAL A 162 0.75 -21.50 21.90
C VAL A 162 -0.45 -20.79 22.53
N LYS A 163 -1.35 -21.52 23.18
CA LYS A 163 -2.41 -20.93 24.02
C LYS A 163 -1.90 -20.82 25.46
N ASP A 164 -2.00 -19.63 26.04
CA ASP A 164 -1.46 -19.31 27.36
C ASP A 164 -2.13 -20.07 28.52
N GLU A 165 -3.42 -20.41 28.41
CA GLU A 165 -4.16 -20.93 29.56
C GLU A 165 -3.80 -22.37 29.96
N HIS A 166 -3.24 -23.19 29.05
CA HIS A 166 -2.99 -24.61 29.32
C HIS A 166 -1.67 -25.19 28.79
N ARG A 167 -0.70 -24.37 28.32
CA ARG A 167 0.57 -24.85 27.70
C ARG A 167 0.38 -26.02 26.73
N THR A 168 -0.79 -26.10 26.10
CA THR A 168 -1.16 -27.16 25.16
C THR A 168 -1.23 -26.56 23.77
N VAL A 169 -0.54 -27.24 22.87
CA VAL A 169 -0.47 -26.93 21.44
C VAL A 169 -1.89 -27.02 20.87
N ALA A 170 -2.48 -25.90 20.46
CA ALA A 170 -3.80 -25.91 19.83
C ALA A 170 -3.79 -26.82 18.58
N LYS A 171 -4.90 -27.48 18.23
CA LYS A 171 -4.96 -28.41 17.07
C LYS A 171 -4.58 -27.80 15.69
N ARG A 172 -4.40 -26.48 15.59
CA ARG A 172 -3.86 -25.74 14.41
C ARG A 172 -2.56 -24.99 14.72
N ALA A 173 -1.80 -25.44 15.71
CA ALA A 173 -0.72 -24.67 16.28
C ALA A 173 0.53 -24.64 15.42
N PHE A 174 0.77 -25.61 14.53
CA PHE A 174 1.97 -25.63 13.70
C PHE A 174 1.63 -25.22 12.26
N LEU A 175 2.18 -24.09 11.81
CA LEU A 175 2.11 -23.61 10.44
C LEU A 175 3.49 -23.67 9.81
N LEU A 176 3.58 -24.10 8.55
CA LEU A 176 4.80 -24.08 7.78
C LEU A 176 4.67 -23.05 6.65
N LEU A 177 5.49 -22.01 6.68
CA LEU A 177 5.38 -20.87 5.77
C LEU A 177 6.58 -20.83 4.82
N ALA A 178 6.36 -20.65 3.52
CA ALA A 178 7.44 -20.44 2.55
C ALA A 178 7.44 -18.98 2.08
N PRO A 179 8.06 -18.04 2.83
CA PRO A 179 8.06 -16.64 2.45
C PRO A 179 9.06 -16.34 1.31
N VAL A 180 8.86 -15.19 0.68
CA VAL A 180 9.93 -14.50 -0.04
C VAL A 180 10.95 -13.99 0.99
N LYS A 181 12.25 -14.19 0.74
CA LYS A 181 13.32 -13.75 1.64
C LYS A 181 13.43 -12.22 1.73
N SER A 182 14.15 -11.74 2.75
CA SER A 182 14.51 -10.32 2.85
C SER A 182 15.45 -9.88 1.73
N GLY A 183 15.44 -8.59 1.39
CA GLY A 183 16.28 -7.99 0.36
C GLY A 183 15.77 -8.14 -1.07
N VAL A 184 14.57 -8.71 -1.26
CA VAL A 184 13.96 -8.93 -2.58
C VAL A 184 13.29 -7.66 -3.06
N GLU A 185 13.55 -7.31 -4.31
CA GLU A 185 13.02 -6.10 -4.94
C GLU A 185 11.81 -6.43 -5.81
N PHE A 186 10.78 -5.60 -5.64
CA PHE A 186 9.56 -5.58 -6.42
C PHE A 186 9.41 -4.22 -7.08
N THR A 187 8.94 -4.17 -8.32
CA THR A 187 8.72 -2.92 -9.05
C THR A 187 7.25 -2.77 -9.46
N GLY A 188 6.79 -1.52 -9.50
CA GLY A 188 5.45 -1.17 -9.92
C GLY A 188 5.31 0.34 -10.17
N TRP A 189 4.09 0.77 -10.43
CA TRP A 189 3.78 2.17 -10.65
C TRP A 189 2.42 2.55 -10.08
N ILE A 190 2.27 3.84 -9.78
CA ILE A 190 0.99 4.48 -9.46
C ILE A 190 0.67 5.39 -10.64
N THR A 191 -0.50 5.25 -11.24
CA THR A 191 -1.02 6.26 -12.18
C THR A 191 -2.09 7.09 -11.51
N GLY A 192 -2.26 8.32 -11.99
CA GLY A 192 -3.35 9.15 -11.52
C GLY A 192 -3.72 10.32 -12.41
N GLU A 193 -4.90 10.87 -12.11
CA GLU A 193 -5.56 11.93 -12.86
C GLU A 193 -5.46 13.23 -12.06
N ASN A 194 -4.97 14.31 -12.68
CA ASN A 194 -4.84 15.64 -12.08
C ASN A 194 -4.24 15.63 -10.66
N LEU A 195 -3.12 14.94 -10.47
CA LEU A 195 -2.53 14.81 -9.14
C LEU A 195 -2.12 16.17 -8.57
N SER A 196 -2.57 16.43 -7.35
CA SER A 196 -2.16 17.59 -6.56
C SER A 196 -0.77 17.38 -5.95
N GLU A 197 -0.08 18.46 -5.59
CA GLU A 197 1.20 18.36 -4.91
C GLU A 197 1.05 17.71 -3.53
N GLU A 198 -0.07 17.93 -2.84
CA GLU A 198 -0.36 17.36 -1.52
C GLU A 198 -0.46 15.83 -1.55
N ILE A 199 -1.06 15.23 -2.59
CA ILE A 199 -1.14 13.75 -2.66
C ILE A 199 0.20 13.12 -3.03
N ILE A 200 0.99 13.77 -3.90
CA ILE A 200 2.36 13.33 -4.19
C ILE A 200 3.21 13.44 -2.92
N GLY A 201 3.04 14.52 -2.16
CA GLY A 201 3.68 14.71 -0.85
C GLY A 201 3.28 13.65 0.18
N ALA A 202 2.00 13.27 0.22
CA ALA A 202 1.52 12.20 1.08
C ALA A 202 2.11 10.83 0.69
N ILE A 203 2.29 10.57 -0.61
CA ILE A 203 2.97 9.35 -1.10
C ILE A 203 4.45 9.36 -0.69
N LYS A 204 5.14 10.50 -0.78
CA LYS A 204 6.51 10.67 -0.29
C LYS A 204 6.62 10.44 1.22
N GLU A 205 5.65 10.91 2.00
CA GLU A 205 5.63 10.68 3.44
C GLU A 205 5.56 9.17 3.79
N VAL A 206 4.73 8.40 3.06
CA VAL A 206 4.67 6.93 3.20
C VAL A 206 6.01 6.28 2.82
N GLN A 207 6.69 6.80 1.79
CA GLN A 207 8.05 6.36 1.46
C GLN A 207 9.02 6.58 2.63
N ASP A 208 9.01 7.74 3.28
CA ASP A 208 9.92 8.03 4.40
C ASP A 208 9.67 7.13 5.61
N MET A 209 8.40 6.84 5.91
CA MET A 209 8.03 5.86 6.93
C MET A 209 8.57 4.46 6.61
N SER A 210 8.59 4.08 5.33
CA SER A 210 9.06 2.78 4.88
C SER A 210 10.56 2.58 5.11
N GLU A 211 11.34 3.67 5.05
CA GLU A 211 12.79 3.60 5.32
C GLU A 211 13.11 3.19 6.76
N LYS A 212 12.17 3.42 7.67
CA LYS A 212 12.26 3.05 9.09
C LYS A 212 11.54 1.74 9.41
N GLY A 213 11.04 1.03 8.40
CA GLY A 213 10.37 -0.27 8.58
C GLY A 213 8.92 -0.20 9.05
N PHE A 214 8.28 0.98 9.09
CA PHE A 214 6.89 1.10 9.52
C PHE A 214 5.86 0.63 8.47
N ILE A 215 6.30 0.37 7.24
CA ILE A 215 5.42 -0.04 6.14
C ILE A 215 5.51 -1.54 5.96
N GLN A 216 4.36 -2.21 6.14
CA GLN A 216 4.26 -3.66 6.06
C GLN A 216 3.20 -4.12 5.05
N PHE A 217 3.58 -5.04 4.16
CA PHE A 217 2.69 -5.71 3.22
C PHE A 217 2.44 -7.17 3.60
N GLY A 218 1.38 -7.77 3.05
CA GLY A 218 1.11 -9.20 3.20
C GLY A 218 0.52 -9.63 4.54
N GLY A 219 0.61 -10.92 4.83
CA GLY A 219 0.15 -11.57 6.06
C GLY A 219 1.24 -11.64 7.13
N PHE A 220 0.85 -12.11 8.34
CA PHE A 220 1.77 -12.35 9.47
C PHE A 220 2.56 -11.12 9.96
N LYS A 221 2.07 -9.90 9.69
CA LYS A 221 2.72 -8.62 10.05
C LYS A 221 3.08 -8.49 11.53
N THR A 222 2.24 -8.99 12.43
CA THR A 222 2.46 -8.96 13.88
C THR A 222 3.52 -9.96 14.35
N ARG A 223 4.06 -10.77 13.45
CA ARG A 223 5.07 -11.81 13.72
C ARG A 223 6.41 -11.50 13.04
N GLY A 224 6.71 -10.23 12.79
CA GLY A 224 7.99 -9.78 12.22
C GLY A 224 8.15 -10.08 10.73
N MET A 225 7.05 -10.00 9.97
CA MET A 225 7.06 -10.23 8.52
C MET A 225 6.51 -9.03 7.76
N GLY A 226 6.96 -8.91 6.51
CA GLY A 226 6.34 -8.07 5.51
C GLY A 226 6.77 -6.61 5.52
N SER A 227 7.69 -6.21 6.41
CA SER A 227 8.28 -4.86 6.39
C SER A 227 9.03 -4.62 5.07
N VAL A 228 8.81 -3.45 4.46
CA VAL A 228 9.41 -3.07 3.19
C VAL A 228 9.95 -1.64 3.23
N LYS A 229 11.00 -1.40 2.44
CA LYS A 229 11.47 -0.07 2.06
C LYS A 229 10.95 0.26 0.66
N LEU A 230 10.22 1.35 0.54
CA LEU A 230 9.74 1.92 -0.71
C LEU A 230 10.70 2.99 -1.22
N GLU A 231 10.77 3.14 -2.53
CA GLU A 231 11.54 4.21 -3.18
C GLU A 231 10.87 4.58 -4.49
N ILE A 232 10.46 5.85 -4.61
CA ILE A 232 10.01 6.46 -5.85
C ILE A 232 11.23 6.73 -6.71
N THR A 233 11.26 6.13 -7.90
CA THR A 233 12.43 6.17 -8.79
C THR A 233 12.26 7.18 -9.91
N ARG A 234 11.02 7.43 -10.35
CA ARG A 234 10.70 8.31 -11.48
C ARG A 234 9.27 8.83 -11.37
N ILE A 235 9.06 10.09 -11.74
CA ILE A 235 7.71 10.65 -11.93
C ILE A 235 7.61 11.25 -13.32
N GLU A 236 6.52 10.95 -14.01
CA GLU A 236 6.18 11.50 -15.32
C GLU A 236 4.84 12.22 -15.25
N LYS A 237 4.80 13.41 -15.85
CA LYS A 237 3.59 14.21 -16.03
C LYS A 237 3.28 14.32 -17.52
N TYR A 238 2.05 14.03 -17.89
CA TYR A 238 1.56 14.07 -19.25
C TYR A 238 0.45 15.11 -19.39
N LYS A 239 0.47 15.86 -20.50
CA LYS A 239 -0.69 16.58 -21.00
C LYS A 239 -1.66 15.61 -21.65
N THR A 240 -2.93 15.95 -21.63
CA THR A 240 -4.01 15.08 -22.13
C THR A 240 -4.44 15.45 -23.55
N ILE A 241 -4.31 16.72 -23.94
CA ILE A 241 -4.72 17.24 -25.24
C ILE A 241 -3.67 18.24 -25.78
N PRO A 242 -2.87 17.86 -26.81
CA PRO A 242 -2.63 16.49 -27.26
C PRO A 242 -1.97 15.65 -26.15
N PHE A 243 -2.08 14.32 -26.23
CA PHE A 243 -1.40 13.44 -25.29
C PHE A 243 0.11 13.50 -25.52
N THR A 244 0.82 14.18 -24.63
CA THR A 244 2.27 14.37 -24.71
C THR A 244 2.90 14.36 -23.33
N LEU A 245 4.11 13.81 -23.26
CA LEU A 245 4.92 13.90 -22.06
C LEU A 245 5.31 15.37 -21.84
N GLU A 246 4.88 15.93 -20.71
CA GLU A 246 5.13 17.32 -20.33
C GLU A 246 6.42 17.43 -19.53
N GLU A 247 6.60 16.54 -18.56
CA GLU A 247 7.74 16.61 -17.65
C GLU A 247 8.13 15.24 -17.10
N ILE A 248 9.44 15.01 -16.97
CA ILE A 248 10.03 13.89 -16.24
C ILE A 248 10.79 14.43 -15.03
N TYR A 249 10.65 13.75 -13.90
CA TYR A 249 11.41 13.96 -12.68
C TYR A 249 12.21 12.71 -12.34
N GLU A 250 13.54 12.83 -12.36
CA GLU A 250 14.51 11.78 -11.99
C GLU A 250 15.71 12.41 -11.24
N GLY A 251 16.46 11.59 -10.50
CA GLY A 251 17.66 12.03 -9.78
C GLY A 251 17.41 13.23 -8.86
N GLU A 252 18.29 14.23 -8.93
CA GLU A 252 18.19 15.43 -8.08
C GLU A 252 16.90 16.24 -8.36
N LYS A 253 16.41 16.22 -9.61
CA LYS A 253 15.16 16.89 -9.97
C LYS A 253 13.97 16.23 -9.28
N LEU A 254 13.94 14.90 -9.22
CA LEU A 254 12.91 14.15 -8.49
C LEU A 254 12.95 14.46 -7.00
N LYS A 255 14.14 14.46 -6.40
CA LYS A 255 14.30 14.77 -4.97
C LYS A 255 13.73 16.16 -4.63
N ASN A 256 14.14 17.18 -5.37
CA ASN A 256 13.64 18.55 -5.16
C ASN A 256 12.12 18.67 -5.36
N PHE A 257 11.57 17.97 -6.37
CA PHE A 257 10.14 17.94 -6.61
C PHE A 257 9.37 17.26 -5.46
N LEU A 258 9.84 16.11 -5.00
CA LEU A 258 9.22 15.39 -3.87
C LEU A 258 9.28 16.19 -2.57
N GLU A 259 10.40 16.87 -2.29
CA GLU A 259 10.52 17.75 -1.12
C GLU A 259 9.53 18.93 -1.19
N LYS A 260 9.33 19.52 -2.36
CA LYS A 260 8.32 20.56 -2.58
C LYS A 260 6.92 20.01 -2.30
N CYS A 261 6.55 18.88 -2.89
CA CYS A 261 5.24 18.25 -2.69
C CYS A 261 5.00 17.86 -1.22
N GLN A 262 6.02 17.34 -0.55
CA GLN A 262 5.95 16.98 0.87
C GLN A 262 5.68 18.21 1.76
N LYS A 263 6.29 19.36 1.46
CA LYS A 263 5.98 20.63 2.14
C LYS A 263 4.52 21.04 1.98
N GLU A 264 3.92 20.89 0.79
CA GLU A 264 2.49 21.18 0.60
C GLU A 264 1.60 20.22 1.40
N TYR A 265 1.95 18.94 1.48
CA TYR A 265 1.26 17.99 2.36
C TYR A 265 1.40 18.35 3.84
N HIS A 266 2.57 18.79 4.30
CA HIS A 266 2.77 19.24 5.69
C HIS A 266 1.95 20.48 6.02
N LYS A 267 1.85 21.45 5.09
CA LYS A 267 0.94 22.60 5.25
C LYS A 267 -0.52 22.16 5.40
N LEU A 268 -0.95 21.13 4.67
CA LEU A 268 -2.28 20.54 4.83
C LEU A 268 -2.47 19.96 6.24
N LEU A 269 -1.46 19.26 6.78
CA LEU A 269 -1.50 18.73 8.15
C LEU A 269 -1.51 19.85 9.21
N GLU A 270 -0.72 20.90 9.05
CA GLU A 270 -0.68 22.04 9.99
C GLU A 270 -2.01 22.79 10.07
N ARG A 271 -2.70 22.96 8.94
CA ARG A 271 -4.01 23.62 8.90
C ARG A 271 -5.06 22.88 9.72
N GLY A 272 -5.00 21.55 9.79
CA GLY A 272 -5.93 20.76 10.61
C GLY A 272 -5.71 20.92 12.11
N LYS A 273 -4.50 21.30 12.55
CA LYS A 273 -4.21 21.55 13.98
C LYS A 273 -4.78 22.87 14.49
N ASN A 274 -5.07 23.81 13.58
CA ASN A 274 -5.50 25.17 13.88
C ASN A 274 -7.01 25.41 13.70
N GLY A 275 -7.78 24.37 13.36
CA GLY A 275 -9.24 24.42 13.15
C GLY A 275 -9.98 23.51 14.12
#